data_AF-A0A8T5TNQ6-F1
#
_entry.id   AF-A0A8T5TNQ6-F1
#
_cell.length_a   1.000
_cell.length_b   1.000
_cell.length_c   1.000
_cell.angle_alpha   90.00
_cell.angle_beta   90.00
_cell.angle_gamma   90.00
#
_symmetry.space_group_name_H-M   'P 1'
#
loop_
_entity.id
_entity.type
_entity.pdbx_description
1 polymer ?
#
loop_
_entity_poly.entity_id
_entity_poly.type
_entity_poly.pdbx_seq_one_letter_code
_entity_poly.pdbx_strand_id
1 'polypeptide(L)' 'LFDPPEVPIVVLANKRDLDDIVEISKLRQVLDTAKLNHCLIYETIAITGVNVKRAFVYAARQAVLNHYKKLSGKSMESP' A
#
# COMPACT_ATOMS: atom_id res chain seq x y z
N LEU A 1 13.16 14.03 1.86
CA LEU A 1 11.75 13.71 1.58
C LEU A 1 11.73 12.44 0.73
N PHE A 2 10.89 11.46 1.07
CA PHE A 2 10.73 10.24 0.27
C PHE A 2 9.75 10.55 -0.87
N ASP A 3 10.20 10.46 -2.11
CA ASP A 3 9.28 10.53 -3.25
C ASP A 3 8.49 9.23 -3.31
N PRO A 4 7.14 9.29 -3.19
CA PRO A 4 6.33 8.09 -3.23
C PRO A 4 6.45 7.42 -4.60
N PRO A 5 6.56 6.08 -4.66
CA PRO A 5 6.66 5.37 -5.92
C PRO A 5 5.41 5.62 -6.77
N GLU A 6 5.58 5.63 -8.10
CA GLU A 6 4.47 5.84 -9.05
C GLU A 6 3.34 4.84 -8.82
N VAL A 7 3.68 3.59 -8.51
CA VAL A 7 2.75 2.57 -8.04
C VAL A 7 3.05 2.26 -6.57
N PRO A 8 2.11 2.49 -5.64
CA PRO A 8 2.31 2.19 -4.23
C PRO A 8 2.33 0.69 -3.98
N ILE A 9 3.16 0.26 -3.02
CA ILE A 9 3.11 -1.09 -2.48
C ILE A 9 2.11 -1.14 -1.32
N VAL A 10 1.22 -2.11 -1.36
CA VAL A 10 0.22 -2.38 -0.31
C VAL A 10 0.34 -3.85 0.09
N VAL A 11 0.50 -4.10 1.38
CA VAL A 11 0.59 -5.45 1.93
C VAL A 11 -0.78 -5.92 2.38
N LEU A 12 -1.25 -7.05 1.85
CA LEU A 12 -2.49 -7.67 2.28
C LEU A 12 -2.17 -8.80 3.26
N ALA A 13 -2.43 -8.52 4.53
CA ALA A 13 -2.40 -9.47 5.63
C ALA A 13 -3.67 -10.34 5.58
N ASN A 14 -3.69 -11.31 4.66
CA ASN A 14 -4.86 -12.14 4.36
C ASN A 14 -5.07 -13.30 5.35
N LYS A 15 -6.26 -13.91 5.30
CA LYS A 15 -6.71 -15.05 6.12
C LYS A 15 -6.93 -14.73 7.60
N ARG A 16 -7.39 -13.52 7.91
CA ARG A 16 -7.63 -13.05 9.30
C ARG A 16 -8.78 -13.76 10.03
N ASP A 17 -9.45 -14.67 9.34
CA ASP A 17 -10.44 -15.61 9.86
C ASP A 17 -9.84 -16.86 10.52
N LEU A 18 -8.53 -17.11 10.38
CA LEU A 18 -7.85 -18.27 10.97
C LEU A 18 -7.25 -17.94 12.33
N ASP A 19 -7.12 -18.95 13.19
CA ASP A 19 -6.52 -18.80 14.54
C ASP A 19 -4.98 -18.71 14.51
N ASP A 20 -4.33 -19.36 13.53
CA ASP A 20 -2.87 -19.37 13.33
C ASP A 20 -2.45 -18.36 12.26
N ILE A 21 -2.57 -17.07 12.59
CA ILE A 21 -2.24 -15.95 11.70
C ILE A 21 -0.95 -15.26 12.10
N VAL A 22 -0.22 -14.76 11.09
CA VAL A 22 0.97 -13.93 11.34
C VAL A 22 0.54 -12.58 11.94
N GLU A 23 1.07 -12.25 13.11
CA GLU A 23 0.83 -10.96 13.75
C GLU A 23 1.27 -9.77 12.87
N ILE A 24 0.52 -8.67 12.95
CA ILE A 24 0.82 -7.44 12.22
C ILE A 24 2.14 -6.81 12.69
N SER A 25 2.46 -6.95 13.97
CA SER A 25 3.74 -6.56 14.58
C SER A 25 4.93 -7.15 13.81
N LYS A 26 4.88 -8.44 13.50
CA LYS A 26 5.92 -9.17 12.77
C LYS A 26 6.04 -8.72 11.31
N LEU A 27 4.90 -8.49 10.64
CA LEU A 27 4.90 -7.92 9.28
C LEU A 27 5.51 -6.52 9.28
N ARG A 28 5.17 -5.68 10.27
CA ARG A 28 5.74 -4.34 10.40
C ARG A 28 7.25 -4.40 10.60
N GLN A 29 7.73 -5.29 11.47
CA GLN A 29 9.17 -5.49 11.69
C GLN A 29 9.90 -5.88 10.39
N VAL A 30 9.34 -6.77 9.57
CA VAL A 30 9.93 -7.14 8.26
C VAL A 30 9.98 -5.93 7.33
N LEU A 31 8.90 -5.15 7.25
CA LEU A 31 8.86 -3.95 6.41
C LEU A 31 9.85 -2.89 6.89
N ASP A 32 9.96 -2.68 8.20
CA ASP A 32 10.92 -1.74 8.77
C ASP A 32 12.36 -2.16 8.46
N THR A 33 12.67 -3.45 8.62
CA THR A 33 13.98 -4.03 8.27
C THR A 33 14.31 -3.85 6.78
N ALA A 34 13.30 -3.99 5.92
CA ALA A 34 13.44 -3.80 4.47
C ALA A 34 13.42 -2.33 4.03
N LYS A 35 13.33 -1.36 4.97
CA LYS A 35 13.15 0.08 4.67
C LYS A 35 11.88 0.38 3.85
N LEU A 36 10.84 -0.45 4.05
CA LEU A 36 9.50 -0.37 3.47
C LEU A 36 8.44 0.00 4.51
N ASN A 37 8.84 0.67 5.59
CA ASN A 37 7.96 1.10 6.69
C ASN A 37 6.79 2.00 6.25
N HIS A 38 6.91 2.65 5.09
CA HIS A 38 5.86 3.44 4.45
C HIS A 38 4.73 2.59 3.81
N CYS A 39 4.92 1.27 3.65
CA CYS A 39 3.90 0.40 3.08
C CYS A 39 2.70 0.28 4.03
N LEU A 40 1.50 0.39 3.46
CA LEU A 40 0.25 0.16 4.17
C LEU A 40 -0.03 -1.33 4.28
N ILE A 41 -0.53 -1.74 5.43
CA ILE A 41 -0.96 -3.12 5.69
C ILE A 41 -2.49 -3.10 5.82
N TYR A 42 -3.18 -3.90 5.02
CA TYR A 42 -4.59 -4.20 5.19
C TYR A 42 -4.76 -5.62 5.73
N GLU A 43 -5.37 -5.73 6.90
CA GLU A 43 -5.93 -6.99 7.39
C GLU A 43 -7.13 -7.38 6.53
N THR A 44 -7.07 -8.55 5.89
CA THR A 44 -8.05 -8.99 4.89
C THR A 44 -8.54 -10.40 5.17
N ILE A 45 -9.78 -10.67 4.77
CA ILE A 45 -10.35 -12.01 4.68
C ILE A 45 -10.89 -12.18 3.27
N ALA A 46 -10.20 -12.97 2.45
CA ALA A 46 -10.56 -13.13 1.05
C ALA A 46 -11.94 -13.80 0.87
N ILE A 47 -12.28 -14.80 1.69
CA ILE A 47 -13.52 -15.58 1.55
C ILE A 47 -14.80 -14.78 1.86
N THR A 48 -14.70 -13.72 2.68
CA THR A 48 -15.81 -12.82 2.99
C THR A 48 -15.66 -11.44 2.35
N GLY A 49 -14.52 -11.19 1.69
CA GLY A 49 -14.21 -9.92 1.04
C GLY A 49 -13.81 -8.78 2.00
N VAL A 50 -13.59 -9.05 3.30
CA VAL A 50 -13.19 -8.02 4.28
C VAL A 50 -11.92 -7.33 3.80
N ASN A 51 -12.03 -6.01 3.62
CA ASN A 51 -10.98 -5.08 3.19
C ASN A 51 -10.33 -5.35 1.82
N VAL A 52 -10.68 -6.42 1.09
CA VAL A 52 -10.12 -6.73 -0.24
C VAL A 52 -10.36 -5.55 -1.19
N LYS A 53 -11.62 -5.15 -1.39
CA LYS A 53 -11.97 -4.01 -2.24
C LYS A 53 -11.27 -2.72 -1.79
N ARG A 54 -11.19 -2.48 -0.48
CA ARG A 54 -10.57 -1.27 0.07
C ARG A 54 -9.07 -1.20 -0.25
N ALA A 55 -8.35 -2.31 -0.14
CA ALA A 55 -6.93 -2.39 -0.45
C ALA A 55 -6.65 -2.07 -1.93
N PHE A 56 -7.44 -2.67 -2.84
CA PHE A 56 -7.32 -2.40 -4.29
C PHE A 56 -7.68 -0.95 -4.64
N VAL A 57 -8.79 -0.44 -4.10
CA VAL A 57 -9.20 0.96 -4.32
C VAL A 57 -8.13 1.94 -3.84
N TYR A 58 -7.51 1.68 -2.68
CA TYR A 58 -6.41 2.50 -2.18
C TYR A 58 -5.22 2.48 -3.14
N ALA A 59 -4.73 1.28 -3.52
CA ALA A 59 -3.58 1.14 -4.40
C ALA A 59 -3.80 1.85 -5.75
N ALA A 60 -4.96 1.63 -6.38
CA ALA A 60 -5.31 2.24 -7.66
C ALA A 60 -5.43 3.77 -7.54
N ARG A 61 -6.12 4.27 -6.50
CA ARG A 61 -6.29 5.72 -6.28
C ARG A 61 -4.94 6.40 -6.09
N GLN A 62 -4.06 5.82 -5.28
CA GLN A 62 -2.74 6.40 -5.02
C GLN A 62 -1.85 6.36 -6.27
N ALA A 63 -1.88 5.27 -7.06
CA ALA A 63 -1.14 5.21 -8.31
C ALA A 63 -1.56 6.33 -9.28
N VAL A 64 -2.87 6.52 -9.45
CA VAL A 64 -3.43 7.59 -10.29
C VAL A 64 -3.05 8.98 -9.77
N LEU A 65 -3.16 9.21 -8.47
CA LEU A 65 -2.78 10.49 -7.85
C LEU A 65 -1.28 10.78 -8.02
N ASN A 66 -0.42 9.79 -7.82
CA ASN A 66 1.03 9.94 -7.99
C ASN A 66 1.39 10.23 -9.44
N HIS A 67 0.73 9.55 -10.38
CA HIS A 67 0.88 9.82 -11.81
C HIS A 67 0.50 11.26 -12.17
N TYR A 68 -0.67 11.76 -11.72
CA TYR A 68 -1.08 13.14 -11.97
C TYR A 68 -0.14 14.17 -11.34
N LYS A 69 0.34 13.94 -10.11
CA LYS A 69 1.31 14.82 -9.45
C LYS A 69 2.61 14.95 -10.25
N LYS A 70 3.09 13.83 -10.79
CA LYS A 70 4.28 13.78 -11.65
C LYS A 70 4.06 14.56 -12.95
N LEU A 71 2.88 14.46 -13.56
CA LEU A 71 2.53 15.26 -14.74
C LEU A 71 2.45 16.76 -14.40
N SER A 72 1.75 17.13 -13.33
CA SER A 72 1.58 18.53 -12.94
C SER A 72 2.89 19.21 -12.56
N GLY A 73 3.82 18.48 -11.94
CA GLY A 73 5.16 18.97 -11.61
C GLY A 73 6.02 19.23 -12.85
N LYS A 74 5.96 18.35 -13.86
CA LYS A 74 6.68 18.52 -15.13
C LYS A 74 6.21 19.72 -15.94
N SER A 75 4.93 20.07 -15.87
CA SER A 75 4.37 21.23 -16.56
C SER A 75 4.85 22.59 -16.01
N MET A 76 5.42 22.65 -14.80
CA MET A 76 5.99 23.90 -14.26
C MET A 76 7.49 24.09 -14.55
N GLU A 77 8.18 23.04 -15.02
CA GLU A 77 9.62 23.06 -15.35
C GLU A 77 9.88 23.21 -16.86
N SER A 78 8.83 23.42 -17.66
CA SER A 78 8.98 23.71 -19.10
C SER A 78 9.17 25.23 -19.29
N PRO A 79 10.33 25.70 -19.80
CA PRO A 79 10.60 27.12 -20.07
C PRO A 79 9.74 27.71 -21.19
#